data_AF-A0A7C6UNU5-F1
#
_entry.id   AF-A0A7C6UNU5-F1
#
_cell.length_a   1.000
_cell.length_b   1.000
_cell.length_c   1.000
_cell.angle_alpha   90.00
_cell.angle_beta   90.00
_cell.angle_gamma   90.00
#
_symmetry.space_group_name_H-M   'P 1'
#
loop_
_entity.id
_entity.type
_entity.pdbx_description
1 polymer ?
#
loop_
_entity_poly.entity_id
_entity_poly.type
_entity_poly.pdbx_seq_one_letter_code
_entity_poly.pdbx_strand_id
1 'polypeptide(L)'
;MKKTFLTKIKNGLQKIKTPHLTRDEINLNLWGLNLFVKRETTSEVPTELSVIIPRVEYDAQKIIMSSITVVIAPRHPLAEKESSSPTLLQLTPTKVKNKSIFNPK
;
A
#
# COMPACT_ATOMS: atom_id res chain seq x y z
N MET A 1 54.73 -22.04 11.49
CA MET A 1 53.77 -21.39 10.57
C MET A 1 52.51 -22.23 10.46
N LYS A 2 51.39 -21.86 11.12
CA LYS A 2 50.10 -22.57 11.05
C LYS A 2 48.91 -21.57 11.16
N LYS A 3 48.86 -20.55 10.30
CA LYS A 3 47.82 -19.49 10.33
C LYS A 3 47.11 -19.27 8.99
N THR A 4 47.02 -20.30 8.14
CA THR A 4 46.49 -20.17 6.77
C THR A 4 45.21 -20.98 6.49
N PHE A 5 44.83 -21.90 7.38
CA PHE A 5 43.66 -22.76 7.15
C PHE A 5 42.35 -22.20 7.73
N LEU A 6 42.40 -21.47 8.86
CA LEU A 6 41.19 -20.90 9.50
C LEU A 6 40.61 -19.68 8.76
N THR A 7 41.39 -19.02 7.90
CA THR A 7 40.94 -17.86 7.13
C THR A 7 40.14 -18.23 5.87
N LYS A 8 40.20 -19.49 5.40
CA LYS A 8 39.42 -19.95 4.23
C LYS A 8 37.99 -20.38 4.59
N ILE A 9 37.72 -20.76 5.84
CA ILE A 9 36.40 -21.25 6.27
C ILE A 9 35.41 -20.07 6.49
N LYS A 10 35.91 -18.85 6.74
CA LYS A 10 35.05 -17.67 6.97
C LYS A 10 34.31 -17.14 5.75
N ASN A 11 34.68 -17.55 4.53
CA ASN A 11 34.07 -17.02 3.30
C ASN A 11 32.90 -17.88 2.78
N GLY A 12 32.59 -19.01 3.43
CA GLY A 12 31.54 -19.95 3.00
C GLY A 12 30.20 -19.81 3.72
N LEU A 13 30.12 -19.03 4.81
CA LEU A 13 28.85 -18.73 5.46
C LEU A 13 28.15 -17.62 4.68
N GLN A 14 27.61 -17.97 3.50
CA GLN A 14 26.58 -17.16 2.87
C GLN A 14 25.45 -17.02 3.89
N LYS A 15 25.16 -15.77 4.28
CA LYS A 15 24.07 -15.45 5.20
C LYS A 15 22.81 -16.11 4.67
N ILE A 16 22.34 -17.15 5.35
CA ILE A 16 21.05 -17.78 5.08
C ILE A 16 20.03 -16.65 5.22
N LYS A 17 19.49 -16.17 4.10
CA LYS A 17 18.40 -15.20 4.11
C LYS A 17 17.21 -15.95 4.68
N THR A 18 16.91 -15.71 5.95
CA THR A 18 15.67 -16.17 6.55
C THR A 18 14.54 -15.46 5.79
N PRO A 19 13.58 -16.19 5.21
CA PRO A 19 12.47 -15.54 4.52
C PRO A 19 11.76 -14.60 5.49
N HIS A 20 11.49 -13.38 5.04
CA HIS A 20 10.82 -12.39 5.87
C HIS A 20 9.39 -12.89 6.15
N LEU A 21 9.07 -13.10 7.43
CA LEU A 21 7.74 -13.52 7.84
C LEU A 21 6.88 -12.27 8.06
N THR A 22 5.83 -12.13 7.25
CA THR A 22 4.84 -11.07 7.36
C THR A 22 3.62 -11.61 8.10
N ARG A 23 3.12 -10.85 9.07
CA ARG A 23 1.90 -11.15 9.82
C ARG A 23 0.98 -9.95 9.79
N ASP A 24 -0.28 -10.17 9.41
CA ASP A 24 -1.30 -9.14 9.35
C ASP A 24 -2.53 -9.59 10.10
N GLU A 25 -3.18 -8.66 10.77
CA GLU A 25 -4.35 -8.92 11.59
C GLU A 25 -5.40 -7.84 11.34
N ILE A 26 -6.64 -8.27 11.15
CA ILE A 26 -7.81 -7.41 11.08
C ILE A 26 -8.79 -7.89 12.15
N ASN A 27 -9.17 -6.98 13.03
CA ASN A 27 -10.21 -7.20 14.02
C ASN A 27 -11.34 -6.21 13.76
N LEU A 28 -12.55 -6.72 13.54
CA LEU A 28 -13.69 -5.94 13.10
C LEU A 28 -14.89 -6.30 13.98
N ASN A 29 -15.46 -5.28 14.64
CA ASN A 29 -16.64 -5.41 15.47
C ASN A 29 -17.70 -4.44 14.96
N LEU A 30 -18.76 -5.01 14.39
CA LEU A 30 -19.93 -4.32 13.87
C LEU A 30 -21.20 -4.91 14.51
N TRP A 31 -22.35 -4.27 14.27
CA TRP A 31 -23.64 -4.73 14.80
C TRP A 31 -23.95 -6.18 14.41
N GLY A 32 -23.76 -7.09 15.36
CA GLY A 32 -24.00 -8.53 15.15
C GLY A 32 -22.91 -9.26 14.36
N LEU A 33 -21.79 -8.60 14.03
CA LEU A 33 -20.67 -9.21 13.31
C LEU A 33 -19.36 -8.95 14.05
N ASN A 34 -18.78 -10.01 14.58
CA ASN A 34 -17.40 -10.02 15.09
C ASN A 34 -16.55 -10.86 14.14
N LEU A 35 -15.56 -10.24 13.50
CA LEU A 35 -14.68 -10.88 12.54
C LEU A 35 -13.24 -10.66 12.95
N PHE A 36 -12.48 -11.75 13.01
CA PHE A 36 -11.03 -11.73 13.19
C PHE A 36 -10.37 -12.44 12.02
N VAL A 37 -9.49 -11.74 11.32
CA VAL A 37 -8.73 -12.28 10.19
C VAL A 37 -7.25 -12.16 10.52
N LYS A 38 -6.54 -13.27 10.43
CA LYS A 38 -5.09 -13.31 10.59
C LYS A 38 -4.45 -13.92 9.36
N ARG A 39 -3.40 -13.28 8.85
CA ARG A 39 -2.57 -13.77 7.76
C ARG A 39 -1.15 -13.94 8.26
N GLU A 40 -0.54 -15.07 7.93
CA GLU A 40 0.91 -15.28 8.07
C GLU A 40 1.46 -15.71 6.70
N THR A 41 2.49 -15.05 6.21
CA THR A 41 3.07 -15.35 4.89
C THR A 41 4.56 -15.05 4.83
N THR A 42 5.29 -15.86 4.07
CA THR A 42 6.71 -15.65 3.74
C THR A 42 6.90 -15.07 2.33
N SER A 43 5.82 -14.65 1.68
CA SER A 43 5.85 -14.05 0.34
C SER A 43 6.73 -12.80 0.33
N GLU A 44 7.68 -12.75 -0.60
CA GLU A 44 8.51 -11.56 -0.82
C GLU A 44 7.73 -10.43 -1.51
N VAL A 45 6.58 -10.75 -2.12
CA VAL A 45 5.71 -9.75 -2.75
C VAL A 45 4.97 -8.98 -1.65
N PRO A 46 5.19 -7.65 -1.54
CA PRO A 46 4.43 -6.81 -0.62
C PRO A 46 2.95 -6.92 -0.94
N THR A 47 2.13 -7.20 0.05
CA THR A 47 0.72 -7.53 -0.15
C THR A 47 -0.11 -6.94 0.97
N GLU A 48 -1.30 -6.47 0.64
CA GLU A 48 -2.29 -5.92 1.56
C GLU A 48 -3.35 -6.96 1.90
N LEU A 49 -3.79 -6.94 3.16
CA LEU A 49 -4.97 -7.68 3.62
C LEU A 49 -6.12 -6.68 3.80
N SER A 50 -7.29 -6.98 3.26
CA SER A 50 -8.48 -6.13 3.35
C SER A 50 -9.73 -6.96 3.62
N VAL A 51 -10.68 -6.39 4.37
CA VAL A 51 -12.04 -6.93 4.55
C VAL A 51 -13.01 -5.91 3.95
N ILE A 52 -13.87 -6.35 3.03
CA ILE A 52 -14.85 -5.53 2.33
C ILE A 52 -16.25 -6.07 2.62
N ILE A 53 -17.17 -5.20 3.03
CA ILE A 53 -18.59 -5.51 3.22
C ILE A 53 -19.35 -4.68 2.16
N PRO A 54 -19.61 -5.23 0.96
CA PRO A 54 -20.05 -4.42 -0.18
C PRO A 54 -21.53 -4.02 -0.11
N ARG A 55 -22.37 -4.74 0.66
CA ARG A 55 -23.79 -4.42 0.78
C ARG A 55 -24.22 -4.50 2.24
N VAL A 56 -24.59 -3.33 2.77
CA VAL A 56 -25.21 -3.16 4.09
C VAL A 56 -26.58 -2.55 3.86
N GLU A 57 -27.62 -3.27 4.24
CA GLU A 57 -29.01 -2.82 4.14
C GLU A 57 -29.57 -2.56 5.53
N TYR A 58 -30.48 -1.59 5.61
CA TYR A 58 -31.24 -1.31 6.81
C TYR A 58 -32.72 -1.52 6.52
N ASP A 59 -33.34 -2.49 7.18
CA ASP A 59 -34.77 -2.78 7.06
C ASP A 59 -35.43 -2.82 8.44
N ALA A 60 -36.34 -1.88 8.69
CA ALA A 60 -37.21 -1.87 9.86
C ALA A 60 -36.50 -2.27 11.18
N GLN A 61 -35.32 -1.70 11.45
CA GLN A 61 -34.44 -1.93 12.64
C GLN A 61 -33.45 -3.09 12.54
N LYS A 62 -33.37 -3.78 11.41
CA LYS A 62 -32.38 -4.83 11.15
C LYS A 62 -31.28 -4.30 10.23
N ILE A 63 -30.04 -4.61 10.57
CA ILE A 63 -28.89 -4.40 9.70
C ILE A 63 -28.59 -5.74 9.01
N ILE A 64 -28.64 -5.76 7.69
CA ILE A 64 -28.36 -6.96 6.89
C ILE A 64 -27.03 -6.74 6.18
N MET A 65 -26.04 -7.55 6.53
CA MET A 65 -24.72 -7.58 5.88
C MET A 65 -24.66 -8.82 4.98
N SER A 66 -25.00 -8.65 3.71
CA SER A 66 -25.32 -9.76 2.79
C SER A 66 -24.08 -10.50 2.27
N SER A 67 -22.91 -9.88 2.36
CA SER A 67 -21.65 -10.48 1.93
C SER A 67 -20.46 -9.84 2.63
N ILE A 68 -19.40 -10.63 2.80
CA ILE A 68 -18.12 -10.22 3.36
C ILE A 68 -17.06 -10.82 2.45
N THR A 69 -16.15 -10.00 1.94
CA THR A 69 -15.04 -10.43 1.10
C THR A 69 -13.73 -10.13 1.82
N VAL A 70 -12.88 -11.14 1.98
CA VAL A 70 -11.52 -10.98 2.49
C VAL A 70 -10.57 -11.09 1.30
N VAL A 71 -9.75 -10.06 1.09
CA VAL A 71 -8.86 -9.96 -0.08
C VAL A 71 -7.42 -9.87 0.37
N ILE A 72 -6.55 -10.60 -0.33
CA ILE A 72 -5.10 -10.42 -0.29
C ILE A 72 -4.67 -9.92 -1.65
N ALA A 73 -4.16 -8.69 -1.72
CA ALA A 73 -3.78 -8.04 -2.99
C ALA A 73 -2.29 -7.67 -3.00
N PRO A 74 -1.53 -8.00 -4.06
CA PRO A 74 -0.18 -7.47 -4.25
C PRO A 74 -0.19 -5.95 -4.31
N ARG A 75 0.74 -5.32 -3.59
CA ARG A 75 1.02 -3.89 -3.74
C ARG A 75 2.03 -3.70 -4.86
N HIS A 76 1.86 -2.62 -5.62
CA HIS A 76 2.95 -2.11 -6.43
C HIS A 76 4.10 -1.67 -5.52
N PRO A 77 5.36 -1.79 -5.97
CA PRO A 77 6.47 -1.17 -5.27
C PRO A 77 6.11 0.29 -4.98
N LEU A 78 6.23 0.71 -3.72
CA LEU A 78 6.08 2.13 -3.39
C LEU A 78 7.05 2.88 -4.30
N ALA A 79 6.53 3.85 -5.07
CA ALA A 79 7.38 4.73 -5.86
C ALA A 79 8.50 5.20 -4.93
N GLU A 80 9.74 4.84 -5.26
CA GLU A 80 10.89 5.36 -4.53
C GLU A 80 10.69 6.86 -4.48
N LYS A 81 10.68 7.44 -3.28
CA LYS A 81 10.54 8.89 -3.12
C LYS A 81 11.57 9.50 -4.06
N GLU A 82 11.12 10.09 -5.17
CA GLU A 82 11.93 10.98 -5.96
C GLU A 82 12.28 12.12 -4.99
N SER A 83 13.48 12.04 -4.41
CA SER A 83 14.11 13.12 -3.69
C SER A 83 14.57 14.16 -4.71
N SER A 84 13.61 14.74 -5.41
CA SER A 84 13.78 15.98 -6.15
C SER A 84 12.40 16.62 -6.18
N SER A 85 12.20 17.58 -5.29
CA SER A 85 11.08 18.51 -5.32
C SER A 85 10.77 18.90 -6.78
N PRO A 86 9.51 18.84 -7.23
CA PRO A 86 9.20 19.38 -8.54
C PRO A 86 9.52 20.87 -8.48
N THR A 87 10.49 21.32 -9.27
CA THR A 87 10.62 22.74 -9.58
C THR A 87 9.29 23.13 -10.24
N LEU A 88 8.39 23.72 -9.47
CA LEU A 88 7.25 24.44 -10.00
C LEU A 88 7.81 25.45 -11.01
N LEU A 89 7.65 25.18 -12.30
CA LEU A 89 7.74 26.20 -13.32
C LEU A 89 6.63 27.19 -12.98
N GLN A 90 6.98 28.23 -12.22
CA GLN A 90 6.14 29.41 -12.03
C GLN A 90 5.92 30.01 -13.41
N LEU A 91 4.84 29.61 -14.07
CA LEU A 91 4.28 30.37 -15.17
C LEU A 91 3.84 31.69 -14.56
N THR A 92 4.66 32.73 -14.75
CA THR A 92 4.29 34.08 -14.38
C THR A 92 3.02 34.44 -15.16
N PRO A 93 2.00 35.03 -14.51
CA PRO A 93 0.81 35.45 -15.23
C PRO A 93 1.22 36.53 -16.24
N THR A 94 1.18 36.19 -17.52
CA THR A 94 1.29 37.16 -18.60
C THR A 94 0.07 38.06 -18.52
N LYS A 95 0.30 39.36 -18.36
CA LYS A 95 -0.71 40.40 -18.33
C LYS A 95 -1.47 40.39 -19.66
N VAL A 96 -2.60 39.70 -19.73
CA VAL A 96 -3.49 39.73 -20.89
C VAL A 96 -4.08 41.14 -20.99
N LYS A 97 -3.63 41.90 -22.00
CA LYS A 97 -4.31 43.12 -22.43
C LYS A 97 -5.61 42.70 -23.11
N ASN A 98 -6.73 42.81 -22.41
CA ASN A 98 -8.05 42.71 -23.01
C ASN A 98 -8.22 43.83 -24.04
N LYS A 99 -8.08 43.50 -25.33
CA LYS A 99 -8.64 44.32 -26.41
C LYS A 99 -10.14 44.03 -26.44
N SER A 100 -10.92 45.00 -25.97
CA SER A 100 -12.35 45.11 -26.22
C SER A 100 -12.61 44.91 -27.72
N ILE A 101 -13.30 43.83 -28.07
CA ILE A 101 -13.97 43.68 -29.36
C ILE A 101 -15.46 43.70 -29.03
N PHE A 102 -15.98 44.91 -28.85
CA PHE A 102 -17.40 45.18 -28.92
C PHE A 102 -17.64 45.87 -30.27
N ASN A 103 -18.16 45.12 -31.25
CA ASN A 103 -18.68 45.68 -32.49
C ASN A 103 -20.18 45.97 -32.28
N PRO A 104 -20.63 47.22 -32.26
CA PRO A 104 -22.04 47.52 -32.46
C PRO A 104 -22.41 47.28 -33.92
N LYS A 105 -23.59 46.67 -34.13
CA LYS A 105 -24.30 46.68 -35.42
C LYS A 105 -24.93 48.05 -35.65
#